data_AF-A0A5D6XIT1-F1
#
_entry.id   AF-A0A5D6XIT1-F1
#
_cell.length_a   1.000
_cell.length_b   1.000
_cell.length_c   1.000
_cell.angle_alpha   90.00
_cell.angle_beta   90.00
_cell.angle_gamma   90.00
#
_symmetry.space_group_name_H-M   'P 1'
#
loop_
_entity.id
_entity.type
_entity.pdbx_description
1 polymer ?
#
loop_
_entity_poly.entity_id
_entity_poly.type
_entity_poly.pdbx_seq_one_letter_code
_entity_poly.pdbx_strand_id
1 'polypeptide(L)'
;MGRHEPLRREVLRLYREILRTSRRFHWPNEKGELWSALLQKNARMEIEGARYETDREVISQRLIVGWECVKEVRLKFQEKHSELHGGAAKPTPDE
;
A
#
# COMPACT_ATOMS: atom_id res chain seq x y z
N MET A 1 20.90 -22.78 -11.37
CA MET A 1 19.95 -21.65 -11.50
C MET A 1 19.04 -21.64 -10.28
N GLY A 2 19.40 -20.90 -9.23
CA GLY A 2 18.77 -21.01 -7.91
C GLY A 2 17.56 -20.10 -7.74
N ARG A 3 16.47 -20.65 -7.20
CA ARG A 3 15.33 -20.02 -6.49
C ARG A 3 15.48 -18.51 -6.16
N HIS A 4 15.27 -17.61 -7.13
CA HIS A 4 15.19 -16.14 -6.93
C HIS A 4 13.81 -15.56 -7.30
N GLU A 5 12.89 -16.40 -7.78
CA GLU A 5 11.64 -15.97 -8.37
C GLU A 5 10.51 -15.50 -7.40
N PRO A 6 10.47 -15.85 -6.09
CA PRO A 6 9.36 -15.41 -5.25
C PRO A 6 9.37 -13.90 -4.95
N LEU A 7 10.55 -13.29 -4.73
CA LEU A 7 10.64 -11.88 -4.28
C LEU A 7 10.25 -10.89 -5.37
N ARG A 8 10.71 -11.07 -6.63
CA ARG A 8 10.34 -10.17 -7.74
C ARG A 8 8.83 -10.16 -7.98
N ARG A 9 8.21 -11.35 -7.95
CA ARG A 9 6.75 -11.48 -8.08
C ARG A 9 6.03 -10.78 -6.93
N GLU A 10 6.56 -10.87 -5.72
CA GLU A 10 5.97 -10.25 -4.54
C GLU A 10 6.10 -8.72 -4.56
N VAL A 11 7.24 -8.17 -5.01
CA VAL A 11 7.40 -6.72 -5.23
C VAL A 11 6.37 -6.21 -6.24
N LEU A 12 6.15 -6.93 -7.34
CA LEU A 12 5.14 -6.55 -8.34
C LEU A 12 3.71 -6.65 -7.81
N ARG A 13 3.41 -7.63 -6.93
CA ARG A 13 2.10 -7.74 -6.27
C ARG A 13 1.87 -6.57 -5.34
N LEU A 14 2.84 -6.26 -4.48
CA LEU A 14 2.79 -5.11 -3.58
C LEU A 14 2.60 -3.82 -4.38
N TYR A 15 3.38 -3.61 -5.45
CA TYR A 15 3.25 -2.42 -6.29
C TYR A 15 1.83 -2.27 -6.88
N ARG A 16 1.28 -3.34 -7.44
CA ARG A 16 -0.09 -3.33 -7.99
C ARG A 16 -1.12 -3.04 -6.91
N GLU A 17 -0.93 -3.55 -5.71
CA GLU A 17 -1.84 -3.30 -4.60
C GLU A 17 -1.76 -1.86 -4.10
N ILE A 18 -0.56 -1.26 -4.07
CA ILE A 18 -0.38 0.17 -3.80
C ILE A 18 -1.15 0.98 -4.85
N LEU A 19 -0.94 0.71 -6.15
CA LEU A 19 -1.65 1.43 -7.21
C LEU A 19 -3.18 1.33 -7.09
N ARG A 20 -3.71 0.13 -6.78
CA ARG A 20 -5.15 -0.08 -6.57
C ARG A 20 -5.67 0.69 -5.36
N THR A 21 -4.94 0.64 -4.24
CA THR A 21 -5.33 1.31 -3.00
C THR A 21 -5.27 2.84 -3.18
N SER A 22 -4.23 3.36 -3.83
CA SER A 22 -4.08 4.78 -4.11
C SER A 22 -5.21 5.36 -4.96
N ARG A 23 -5.85 4.58 -5.85
CA ARG A 23 -6.99 5.05 -6.65
C ARG A 23 -8.21 5.47 -5.83
N ARG A 24 -8.31 5.04 -4.57
CA ARG A 24 -9.39 5.47 -3.66
C ARG A 24 -9.27 6.95 -3.26
N PHE A 25 -8.05 7.50 -3.33
CA PHE A 25 -7.74 8.89 -2.99
C PHE A 25 -7.99 9.82 -4.18
N HIS A 26 -9.25 10.11 -4.45
CA HIS A 26 -9.70 10.87 -5.61
C HIS A 26 -9.77 12.39 -5.38
N TRP A 27 -9.45 12.88 -4.17
CA TRP A 27 -9.45 14.30 -3.84
C TRP A 27 -8.05 14.93 -3.93
N PRO A 28 -7.95 16.24 -4.21
CA PRO A 28 -6.68 16.95 -4.23
C PRO A 28 -6.13 17.21 -2.82
N ASN A 29 -4.81 17.37 -2.73
CA ASN A 29 -4.11 17.87 -1.55
C ASN A 29 -4.21 19.41 -1.47
N GLU A 30 -3.61 20.00 -0.44
CA GLU A 30 -3.58 21.46 -0.22
C GLU A 30 -2.93 22.25 -1.37
N LYS A 31 -2.09 21.60 -2.19
CA LYS A 31 -1.42 22.18 -3.36
C LYS A 31 -2.22 21.99 -4.65
N GLY A 32 -3.41 21.39 -4.59
CA GLY A 32 -4.25 21.08 -5.74
C GLY A 32 -3.88 19.78 -6.47
N GLU A 33 -2.91 19.01 -6.00
CA GLU A 33 -2.48 17.76 -6.64
C GLU A 33 -3.31 16.57 -6.15
N LEU A 34 -3.77 15.70 -7.05
CA LEU A 34 -4.48 14.47 -6.66
C LEU A 34 -3.59 13.57 -5.80
N TRP A 35 -4.08 13.20 -4.61
CA TRP A 35 -3.39 12.27 -3.72
C TRP A 35 -3.06 10.93 -4.41
N SER A 36 -3.99 10.40 -5.20
CA SER A 36 -3.76 9.18 -5.99
C SER A 36 -2.54 9.30 -6.92
N ALA A 37 -2.39 10.43 -7.63
CA ALA A 37 -1.26 10.64 -8.53
C ALA A 37 0.07 10.75 -7.77
N LEU A 38 0.08 11.51 -6.67
CA LEU A 38 1.26 11.69 -5.83
C LEU A 38 1.72 10.35 -5.22
N LEU A 39 0.81 9.56 -4.67
CA LEU A 39 1.11 8.25 -4.09
C LEU A 39 1.66 7.27 -5.13
N GLN A 40 1.06 7.22 -6.33
CA GLN A 40 1.53 6.36 -7.42
C GLN A 40 2.91 6.77 -7.92
N LYS A 41 3.18 8.09 -8.01
CA LYS A 41 4.49 8.63 -8.35
C LYS A 41 5.53 8.23 -7.31
N ASN A 42 5.24 8.42 -6.03
CA ASN A 42 6.14 8.06 -4.92
C ASN A 42 6.44 6.57 -4.90
N ALA A 43 5.42 5.72 -5.03
CA ALA A 43 5.59 4.27 -5.09
C ALA A 43 6.49 3.83 -6.25
N ARG A 44 6.35 4.47 -7.43
CA ARG A 44 7.24 4.22 -8.57
C ARG A 44 8.67 4.65 -8.26
N MET A 45 8.87 5.85 -7.71
CA MET A 45 10.20 6.36 -7.38
C MET A 45 10.93 5.44 -6.40
N GLU A 46 10.25 4.97 -5.35
CA GLU A 46 10.82 4.04 -4.36
C GLU A 46 11.25 2.71 -4.97
N ILE A 47 10.36 2.08 -5.76
CA ILE A 47 10.65 0.77 -6.37
C ILE A 47 11.74 0.87 -7.43
N GLU A 48 11.70 1.90 -8.28
CA GLU A 48 12.73 2.12 -9.29
C GLU A 48 14.08 2.49 -8.66
N GLY A 49 14.08 3.28 -7.58
CA GLY A 49 15.28 3.61 -6.82
C GLY A 49 15.96 2.38 -6.22
N ALA A 50 15.17 1.38 -5.81
CA ALA A 50 15.66 0.12 -5.25
C ALA A 50 15.86 -1.01 -6.29
N ARG A 51 15.74 -0.75 -7.60
CA ARG A 51 15.72 -1.80 -8.64
C ARG A 51 16.98 -2.67 -8.73
N TYR A 52 18.11 -2.14 -8.25
CA TYR A 52 19.40 -2.84 -8.22
C TYR A 52 19.71 -3.48 -6.87
N GLU A 53 18.78 -3.41 -5.91
CA GLU A 53 18.92 -4.11 -4.65
C GLU A 53 18.96 -5.63 -4.90
N THR A 54 19.93 -6.29 -4.30
CA THR A 54 20.13 -7.75 -4.42
C THR A 54 20.14 -8.45 -3.06
N ASP A 55 20.27 -7.69 -1.97
CA ASP A 55 20.17 -8.22 -0.62
C ASP A 55 18.74 -8.69 -0.33
N ARG A 56 18.61 -10.00 -0.12
CA ARG A 56 17.32 -10.66 0.11
C ARG A 56 16.69 -10.23 1.43
N GLU A 57 17.50 -9.96 2.45
CA GLU A 57 17.00 -9.56 3.76
C GLU A 57 16.40 -8.16 3.66
N VAL A 58 17.12 -7.24 3.01
CA VAL A 58 16.64 -5.87 2.75
C VAL A 58 15.35 -5.89 1.93
N ILE A 59 15.29 -6.67 0.84
CA ILE A 59 14.07 -6.78 0.03
C ILE A 59 12.92 -7.34 0.85
N SER A 60 13.17 -8.36 1.68
CA SER A 60 12.13 -9.00 2.49
C SER A 60 11.58 -8.06 3.56
N GLN A 61 12.45 -7.34 4.28
CA GLN A 61 12.04 -6.34 5.27
C GLN A 61 11.19 -5.25 4.63
N ARG A 62 11.61 -4.71 3.47
CA ARG A 62 10.83 -3.71 2.71
C ARG A 62 9.47 -4.24 2.28
N LEU A 63 9.38 -5.50 1.84
CA LEU A 63 8.12 -6.13 1.47
C LEU A 63 7.17 -6.27 2.67
N ILE A 64 7.67 -6.71 3.82
CA ILE A 64 6.88 -6.86 5.05
C ILE A 64 6.27 -5.50 5.44
N VAL A 65 7.13 -4.49 5.59
CA VAL A 65 6.69 -3.13 5.98
C VAL A 65 5.73 -2.56 4.94
N GLY A 66 6.01 -2.75 3.64
CA GLY A 66 5.14 -2.27 2.57
C GLY A 66 3.73 -2.89 2.62
N TRP A 67 3.63 -4.20 2.89
CA TRP A 67 2.34 -4.88 3.04
C TRP A 67 1.59 -4.44 4.30
N GLU A 68 2.28 -4.22 5.42
CA GLU A 68 1.70 -3.67 6.64
C GLU A 68 1.11 -2.28 6.40
N CYS A 69 1.86 -1.38 5.75
CA CYS A 69 1.37 -0.05 5.39
C CYS A 69 0.11 -0.12 4.52
N VAL A 70 0.09 -0.98 3.49
CA VAL A 70 -1.10 -1.14 2.63
C VAL A 70 -2.29 -1.67 3.42
N LYS A 71 -2.08 -2.65 4.31
CA LYS A 71 -3.13 -3.20 5.18
C LYS A 71 -3.71 -2.10 6.07
N GLU A 72 -2.87 -1.33 6.76
CA GLU A 72 -3.31 -0.23 7.63
C GLU A 72 -4.09 0.84 6.87
N VAL A 73 -3.60 1.26 5.69
CA VAL A 73 -4.32 2.24 4.86
C VAL A 73 -5.69 1.71 4.48
N ARG A 74 -5.78 0.44 4.08
CA ARG A 74 -7.07 -0.18 3.73
C ARG A 74 -8.03 -0.24 4.91
N LEU A 75 -7.55 -0.58 6.11
CA LEU A 75 -8.35 -0.60 7.34
C LEU A 75 -8.89 0.80 7.66
N LYS A 76 -8.03 1.83 7.64
CA LYS A 76 -8.45 3.22 7.85
C LYS A 76 -9.49 3.68 6.84
N PHE A 77 -9.35 3.27 5.57
CA PHE A 77 -10.38 3.55 4.56
C PHE A 77 -11.71 2.87 4.86
N GLN A 78 -11.68 1.61 5.30
CA GLN A 78 -12.88 0.88 5.65
C GLN A 78 -13.56 1.49 6.88
N GLU A 79 -12.81 1.83 7.91
CA GLU A 79 -13.31 2.54 9.10
C GLU A 79 -14.00 3.85 8.71
N LYS A 80 -13.34 4.69 7.90
CA LYS A 80 -13.92 5.96 7.43
C LYS A 80 -15.12 5.78 6.52
N HIS A 81 -15.09 4.79 5.63
CA HIS A 81 -16.24 4.49 4.79
C HIS A 81 -17.43 4.02 5.62
N SER A 82 -17.21 3.19 6.64
CA SER A 82 -18.23 2.75 7.58
C SER A 82 -18.76 3.90 8.45
N GLU A 83 -17.92 4.82 8.93
CA GLU A 83 -18.37 6.02 9.66
C GLU A 83 -19.27 6.92 8.79
N LEU A 84 -18.92 7.10 7.51
CA LEU A 84 -19.64 8.00 6.59
C LEU A 84 -20.93 7.40 6.03
N HIS A 85 -20.96 6.08 5.81
CA HIS A 85 -22.10 5.38 5.21
C HIS A 85 -22.91 4.53 6.21
N GLY A 86 -22.41 4.35 7.42
CA GLY A 86 -23.00 3.54 8.47
C GLY A 86 -23.24 4.38 9.73
N GLY A 87 -24.46 4.88 9.88
CA GLY A 87 -24.99 5.06 11.22
C GLY A 87 -25.04 3.70 11.92
N ALA A 88 -24.26 3.54 12.99
CA ALA A 88 -24.25 2.43 13.96
C ALA A 88 -23.72 1.04 13.51
N ALA A 89 -22.54 0.67 14.03
CA ALA A 89 -22.34 -0.46 14.96
C ALA A 89 -20.84 -0.59 15.26
N LYS A 90 -20.43 -0.31 16.50
CA LYS A 90 -19.09 -0.67 16.98
C LYS A 90 -18.99 -2.20 17.00
N PRO A 91 -17.88 -2.80 16.59
CA PRO A 91 -17.67 -4.22 16.80
C PRO A 91 -17.57 -4.47 18.31
N THR A 92 -18.48 -5.28 18.83
CA THR A 92 -18.39 -5.86 20.18
C THR A 92 -17.10 -6.67 20.25
N PRO A 93 -16.24 -6.48 21.26
CA PRO A 93 -15.13 -7.38 21.51
C PRO A 93 -15.69 -8.74 21.92
N ASP A 94 -15.32 -9.80 21.18
CA ASP A 94 -15.65 -11.18 21.55
C ASP A 94 -15.01 -11.52 22.91
N GLU A 95 -15.82 -12.14 23.79
CA GLU A 95 -15.43 -12.75 25.08
C GLU A 95 -14.37 -13.85 24.95
#